data_AF-A0A8S4QID9-F1
#
_entry.id   AF-A0A8S4QID9-F1
#
_cell.length_a   1.000
_cell.length_b   1.000
_cell.length_c   1.000
_cell.angle_alpha   90.00
_cell.angle_beta   90.00
_cell.angle_gamma   90.00
#
_symmetry.space_group_name_H-M   'P 1'
#
loop_
_entity.id
_entity.type
_entity.pdbx_description
1 polymer ?
#
loop_
_entity_poly.entity_id
_entity_poly.type
_entity_poly.pdbx_seq_one_letter_code
_entity_poly.pdbx_strand_id
1 'polypeptide(L)'
;MKINLFKHSKIIWEAISADFFFRRKVYARREVILSAGSIGSAQLLMLSGVGPEDHLRELGINNLVNLPVGYNLQDHVTFSGNAFILNTSGLCVNDILAASPASAVAYMTGQGPLTIPGGAAGLAFTQTKYAQDLAKGRPDIELVMGAGSLAGDLLGIIRSML
;
A
#
# COMPACT_ATOMS: atom_id res chain seq x y z
N MET A 1 4.50 4.49 24.06
CA MET A 1 5.11 5.57 23.25
C MET A 1 4.20 6.78 23.34
N LYS A 2 4.68 7.98 23.70
CA LYS A 2 3.87 9.21 23.80
C LYS A 2 4.41 10.21 22.77
N ILE A 3 3.57 10.66 21.86
CA ILE A 3 3.90 11.70 20.88
C ILE A 3 3.03 12.91 21.24
N ASN A 4 3.59 14.12 21.29
CA ASN A 4 2.83 15.32 21.67
C ASN A 4 3.00 16.39 20.60
N LEU A 5 2.12 16.38 19.59
CA LEU A 5 2.17 17.34 18.47
C LEU A 5 1.93 18.80 18.89
N PHE A 6 1.27 19.07 20.02
CA PHE A 6 0.70 20.40 20.30
C PHE A 6 0.95 20.96 21.70
N LYS A 7 2.17 20.84 22.26
CA LYS A 7 2.51 21.53 23.52
C LYS A 7 3.29 22.83 23.25
N HIS A 8 2.65 23.98 23.55
CA HIS A 8 3.20 25.35 23.65
C HIS A 8 4.10 25.85 22.52
N SER A 9 3.53 26.66 21.61
CA SER A 9 4.15 27.72 20.76
C SER A 9 5.45 27.45 19.98
N LYS A 10 6.06 26.26 20.08
CA LYS A 10 7.21 25.76 19.30
C LYS A 10 7.06 24.23 19.24
N ILE A 11 6.53 23.73 18.13
CA ILE A 11 6.09 22.34 17.94
C ILE A 11 7.21 21.37 18.30
N ILE A 12 6.96 20.36 19.16
CA ILE A 12 7.94 19.35 19.56
C ILE A 12 7.55 18.00 18.96
N TRP A 13 8.36 17.48 18.05
CA TRP A 13 8.33 16.08 17.66
C TRP A 13 9.26 15.27 18.55
N GLU A 14 8.74 14.22 19.19
CA GLU A 14 9.57 13.18 19.78
C GLU A 14 9.49 11.95 18.87
N ALA A 15 10.49 11.79 18.00
CA ALA A 15 10.60 10.63 17.13
C ALA A 15 11.41 9.54 17.83
N ILE A 16 10.85 8.33 17.88
CA ILE A 16 11.58 7.12 18.27
C ILE A 16 11.85 6.38 16.96
N SER A 17 13.11 6.31 16.56
CA SER A 17 13.51 5.47 15.44
C SER A 17 13.47 4.01 15.89
N ALA A 18 12.82 3.13 15.14
CA ALA A 18 12.81 1.70 15.45
C ALA A 18 14.23 1.11 15.50
N ASP A 19 15.15 1.67 14.71
CA ASP A 19 16.53 1.18 14.58
C ASP A 19 17.51 1.79 15.62
N PHE A 20 17.10 2.81 16.38
CA PHE A 20 17.99 3.50 17.32
C PHE A 20 17.26 3.81 18.62
N PHE A 21 17.76 3.27 19.75
CA PHE A 21 17.30 3.51 21.13
C PHE A 21 17.41 4.99 21.60
N PHE A 22 17.62 5.95 20.70
CA PHE A 22 17.74 7.36 21.01
C PHE A 22 16.42 8.08 20.80
N ARG A 23 15.91 8.69 21.88
CA ARG A 23 14.83 9.68 21.80
C ARG A 23 15.40 11.02 21.37
N ARG A 24 14.87 11.59 20.28
CA ARG A 24 15.22 12.94 19.83
C ARG A 24 13.99 13.83 19.79
N LYS A 25 14.17 15.07 20.26
CA LYS A 25 13.19 16.15 20.15
C LYS A 25 13.57 17.06 19.00
N VAL A 26 12.66 17.23 18.03
CA VAL A 26 12.83 18.12 16.88
C VAL A 26 11.81 19.23 16.95
N TYR A 27 12.22 20.46 16.64
CA TYR A 27 11.36 21.64 16.70
C TYR A 27 11.09 22.22 15.32
N ALA A 28 9.82 22.56 15.04
CA ALA A 28 9.44 23.25 13.81
C ALA A 28 9.02 24.69 14.11
N ARG A 29 9.52 25.65 13.30
CA ARG A 29 9.23 27.09 13.47
C ARG A 29 7.91 27.54 12.84
N ARG A 30 7.41 26.79 11.86
CA ARG A 30 6.21 27.13 11.10
C ARG A 30 5.18 26.02 11.24
N GLU A 31 5.41 24.94 10.51
CA GLU A 31 4.44 23.87 10.34
C GLU A 31 5.12 22.51 10.35
N VAL A 32 4.28 21.50 10.49
CA VAL A 32 4.64 20.09 10.41
C VAL A 32 3.73 19.45 9.40
N ILE A 33 4.31 18.76 8.43
CA ILE A 33 3.58 18.00 7.41
C ILE A 33 3.78 16.52 7.72
N LEU A 34 2.67 15.78 7.77
CA LEU A 34 2.67 14.35 8.02
C LEU A 34 2.56 13.58 6.70
N SER A 35 3.49 12.67 6.45
CA SER A 35 3.57 11.89 5.21
C SER A 35 3.96 10.43 5.47
N ALA A 36 3.43 9.83 6.55
CA ALA A 36 3.73 8.46 6.95
C ALA A 36 2.77 7.43 6.32
N GLY A 37 2.18 7.75 5.15
CA GLY A 37 1.17 6.92 4.49
C GLY A 37 -0.19 6.90 5.21
N SER A 38 -1.18 6.23 4.62
CA SER A 38 -2.57 6.20 5.13
C SER A 38 -2.69 5.60 6.54
N ILE A 39 -1.89 4.57 6.83
CA ILE A 39 -1.88 3.89 8.13
C ILE A 39 -1.04 4.68 9.15
N GLY A 40 0.22 4.96 8.84
CA GLY A 40 1.15 5.58 9.79
C GLY A 40 0.74 7.01 10.15
N SER A 41 0.17 7.77 9.22
CA SER A 41 -0.29 9.14 9.50
C SER A 41 -1.46 9.17 10.48
N ALA A 42 -2.47 8.30 10.27
CA ALA A 42 -3.59 8.18 11.20
C ALA A 42 -3.13 7.76 12.60
N GLN A 43 -2.20 6.80 12.69
CA GLN A 43 -1.62 6.35 13.95
C GLN A 43 -0.89 7.48 14.68
N LEU A 44 -0.03 8.24 13.99
CA LEU A 44 0.75 9.33 14.59
C LEU A 44 -0.15 10.46 15.11
N LEU A 45 -1.24 10.79 14.40
CA LEU A 45 -2.25 11.75 14.84
C LEU A 45 -2.96 11.28 16.12
N MET A 46 -3.43 10.03 16.15
CA MET A 46 -4.11 9.45 17.31
C MET A 46 -3.20 9.38 18.53
N LEU A 47 -1.96 8.91 18.37
CA LEU A 47 -0.95 8.91 19.44
C LEU A 47 -0.61 10.29 19.99
N SER A 48 -0.95 11.33 19.22
CA SER A 48 -0.76 12.74 19.57
C SER A 48 -2.01 13.41 20.11
N GLY A 49 -3.09 12.66 20.34
CA GLY A 49 -4.35 13.16 20.88
C GLY A 49 -5.31 13.73 19.83
N VAL A 50 -5.07 13.53 18.54
CA VAL A 50 -5.99 13.93 17.46
C VAL A 50 -6.67 12.68 16.90
N GLY A 51 -7.94 12.46 17.26
CA GLY A 51 -8.67 11.26 16.90
C GLY A 51 -9.98 11.09 17.66
N PRO A 52 -10.66 9.94 17.53
CA PRO A 52 -11.95 9.70 18.16
C PRO A 52 -11.81 9.68 19.68
N GLU A 53 -12.60 10.49 20.38
CA GLU A 53 -12.47 10.69 21.82
C GLU A 53 -12.59 9.39 22.62
N ASP A 54 -13.61 8.57 22.35
CA ASP A 54 -13.83 7.30 23.06
C ASP A 54 -12.65 6.33 22.90
N HIS A 55 -12.18 6.16 21.66
CA HIS A 55 -11.04 5.30 21.36
C HIS A 55 -9.75 5.79 22.04
N LEU A 56 -9.50 7.10 22.02
CA LEU A 56 -8.33 7.68 22.69
C LEU A 56 -8.42 7.55 24.22
N ARG A 57 -9.61 7.69 24.79
CA ARG A 57 -9.87 7.51 26.23
C ARG A 57 -9.63 6.08 26.68
N GLU A 58 -10.07 5.08 25.92
CA GLU A 58 -9.80 3.65 26.18
C GLU A 58 -8.29 3.35 26.26
N LEU A 59 -7.50 4.05 25.45
CA LEU A 59 -6.04 3.90 25.40
C LEU A 59 -5.30 4.81 26.40
N GLY A 60 -6.01 5.57 27.25
CA GLY A 60 -5.41 6.50 28.21
C GLY A 60 -4.68 7.69 27.57
N ILE A 61 -5.05 8.05 26.35
CA ILE A 61 -4.51 9.19 25.60
C ILE A 61 -5.43 10.40 25.80
N ASN A 62 -4.85 11.54 26.18
CA ASN A 62 -5.60 12.78 26.29
C ASN A 62 -6.07 13.24 24.91
N ASN A 63 -7.38 13.36 24.70
CA ASN A 63 -7.94 13.92 23.47
C ASN A 63 -7.68 15.44 23.44
N LEU A 64 -7.00 15.91 22.39
CA LEU A 64 -6.78 17.33 22.10
C LEU A 64 -7.80 17.83 21.08
N VAL A 65 -8.13 17.00 20.09
CA VAL A 65 -9.12 17.30 19.05
C VAL A 65 -9.87 16.01 18.72
N ASN A 66 -11.19 16.05 18.88
CA ASN A 66 -12.07 14.93 18.54
C ASN A 66 -12.39 14.94 17.04
N LEU A 67 -11.81 14.00 16.29
CA LEU A 67 -11.96 13.86 14.84
C LEU A 67 -12.01 12.36 14.45
N PRO A 68 -12.69 11.98 13.35
CA PRO A 68 -12.76 10.58 12.90
C PRO A 68 -11.46 10.14 12.19
N VAL A 69 -10.30 10.33 12.83
CA VAL A 69 -9.00 9.88 12.32
C VAL A 69 -8.94 8.36 12.32
N GLY A 70 -8.45 7.79 11.21
CA GLY A 70 -8.36 6.33 11.02
C GLY A 70 -9.60 5.70 10.36
N TYR A 71 -10.66 6.47 10.12
CA TYR A 71 -11.84 6.01 9.38
C TYR A 71 -11.69 6.26 7.88
N ASN A 72 -12.56 5.62 7.08
CA ASN A 72 -12.59 5.72 5.62
C ASN A 72 -11.27 5.28 4.95
N LEU A 73 -10.64 4.22 5.47
CA LEU A 73 -9.58 3.53 4.75
C LEU A 73 -10.20 2.88 3.51
N GLN A 74 -9.64 3.21 2.35
CA GLN A 74 -10.02 2.61 1.08
C GLN A 74 -8.80 1.91 0.51
N ASP A 75 -9.03 0.75 -0.08
CA ASP A 75 -8.03 -0.03 -0.77
C ASP A 75 -8.64 -0.62 -2.04
N HIS A 76 -7.80 -1.02 -2.97
CA HIS A 76 -8.20 -1.70 -4.19
C HIS A 76 -8.25 -3.20 -3.92
N VAL A 77 -9.47 -3.75 -3.81
CA VAL A 77 -9.65 -5.20 -3.71
C VAL A 77 -9.37 -5.84 -5.06
N THR A 78 -8.48 -6.83 -5.09
CA THR A 78 -8.09 -7.54 -6.32
C THR A 78 -8.64 -8.95 -6.35
N PHE A 79 -8.93 -9.45 -7.54
CA PHE A 79 -9.38 -10.83 -7.77
C PHE A 79 -8.60 -11.45 -8.94
N SER A 80 -7.83 -12.50 -8.66
CA SER A 80 -6.90 -13.13 -9.61
C SER A 80 -7.45 -14.42 -10.26
N GLY A 81 -8.73 -14.44 -10.64
CA GLY A 81 -9.41 -15.67 -11.09
C GLY A 81 -9.64 -15.82 -12.61
N ASN A 82 -9.41 -14.80 -13.41
CA ASN A 82 -9.64 -14.86 -14.86
C ASN A 82 -8.43 -15.43 -15.60
N ALA A 83 -8.20 -16.73 -15.44
CA ALA A 83 -7.15 -17.45 -16.18
C ALA A 83 -7.73 -18.10 -17.44
N PHE A 84 -7.08 -17.88 -18.58
CA PHE A 84 -7.43 -18.51 -19.85
C PHE A 84 -6.41 -19.57 -20.19
N ILE A 85 -6.88 -20.76 -20.58
CA ILE A 85 -6.00 -21.82 -21.10
C ILE A 85 -5.67 -21.47 -22.55
N LEU A 86 -4.38 -21.45 -22.86
CA LEU A 86 -3.89 -21.25 -24.22
C LEU A 86 -3.35 -22.59 -24.75
N ASN A 87 -3.54 -22.86 -26.05
CA ASN A 87 -2.96 -24.03 -26.73
C ASN A 87 -1.47 -23.83 -27.07
N THR A 88 -0.78 -22.98 -26.32
CA THR A 88 0.63 -22.63 -26.54
C THR A 88 1.34 -22.63 -25.20
N SER A 89 2.36 -23.46 -25.08
CA SER A 89 3.20 -23.54 -23.89
C SER A 89 4.22 -22.39 -23.84
N GLY A 90 4.66 -22.02 -22.64
CA GLY A 90 5.77 -21.06 -22.45
C GLY A 90 5.41 -19.57 -22.55
N LEU A 91 4.13 -19.22 -22.71
CA LEU A 91 3.67 -17.82 -22.70
C LEU A 91 3.46 -17.27 -21.29
N CYS A 92 3.23 -18.13 -20.30
CA CYS A 92 3.13 -17.74 -18.91
C CYS A 92 4.54 -17.56 -18.33
N VAL A 93 4.83 -16.36 -17.82
CA VAL A 93 5.93 -16.13 -16.90
C VAL A 93 5.65 -16.98 -15.66
N ASN A 94 6.55 -17.94 -15.39
CA ASN A 94 6.52 -18.75 -14.18
C ASN A 94 7.63 -18.29 -13.23
N ASP A 95 7.48 -18.67 -11.97
CA ASP A 95 8.37 -18.33 -10.88
C ASP A 95 9.80 -18.87 -11.07
N ILE A 96 9.97 -20.05 -11.69
CA ILE A 96 11.28 -20.60 -12.04
C ILE A 96 12.02 -19.69 -13.03
N LEU A 97 11.35 -19.26 -14.10
CA LEU A 97 11.92 -18.36 -15.10
C LEU A 97 12.23 -16.99 -14.48
N ALA A 98 11.33 -16.45 -13.66
CA ALA A 98 11.51 -15.18 -12.98
C ALA A 98 12.70 -15.21 -12.00
N ALA A 99 12.87 -16.31 -11.25
CA ALA A 99 13.96 -16.48 -10.30
C ALA A 99 15.30 -16.90 -10.94
N SER A 100 15.33 -17.15 -12.25
CA SER A 100 16.57 -17.58 -12.91
C SER A 100 17.61 -16.45 -12.97
N PRO A 101 18.91 -16.75 -12.78
CA PRO A 101 19.98 -15.76 -12.93
C PRO A 101 20.01 -15.10 -14.31
N ALA A 102 19.60 -15.83 -15.35
CA ALA A 102 19.51 -15.31 -16.71
C ALA A 102 18.48 -14.17 -16.82
N SER A 103 17.33 -14.27 -16.14
CA SER A 103 16.34 -13.20 -16.07
C SER A 103 16.88 -11.94 -15.38
N ALA A 104 17.68 -12.11 -14.32
CA ALA A 104 18.33 -10.98 -13.66
C ALA A 104 19.36 -10.29 -14.57
N VAL A 105 20.16 -11.06 -15.32
CA VAL A 105 21.11 -10.50 -16.30
C VAL A 105 20.37 -9.80 -17.44
N ALA A 106 19.30 -10.39 -17.97
CA ALA A 106 18.48 -9.77 -19.00
C ALA A 106 17.89 -8.43 -18.53
N TYR A 107 17.41 -8.37 -17.28
CA TYR A 107 16.85 -7.16 -16.68
C TYR A 107 17.85 -6.00 -16.65
N MET A 108 19.13 -6.28 -16.37
CA MET A 108 20.20 -5.26 -16.40
C MET A 108 20.37 -4.61 -17.77
N THR A 109 19.93 -5.29 -18.84
CA THR A 109 19.94 -4.77 -20.22
C THR A 109 18.56 -4.29 -20.68
N GLY A 110 17.59 -4.17 -19.78
CA GLY A 110 16.22 -3.76 -20.10
C GLY A 110 15.42 -4.83 -20.84
N GLN A 111 15.77 -6.12 -20.70
CA GLN A 111 15.12 -7.24 -21.36
C GLN A 111 14.61 -8.29 -20.34
N GLY A 112 13.77 -9.22 -20.82
CA GLY A 112 13.34 -10.38 -20.04
C GLY A 112 12.13 -10.12 -19.13
N PRO A 113 11.63 -11.17 -18.45
CA PRO A 113 10.33 -11.15 -17.76
C PRO A 113 10.26 -10.19 -16.58
N LEU A 114 11.40 -9.86 -15.95
CA LEU A 114 11.46 -8.93 -14.82
C LEU A 114 11.24 -7.46 -15.22
N THR A 115 11.24 -7.15 -16.52
CA THR A 115 10.90 -5.82 -17.03
C THR A 115 9.38 -5.58 -17.08
N ILE A 116 8.58 -6.63 -16.90
CA ILE A 116 7.12 -6.56 -16.92
C ILE A 116 6.63 -6.24 -15.49
N PRO A 117 6.05 -5.06 -15.24
CA PRO A 117 5.70 -4.61 -13.90
C PRO A 117 4.60 -5.49 -13.30
N GLY A 118 4.95 -6.33 -12.32
CA GLY A 118 3.99 -7.26 -11.70
C GLY A 118 3.34 -8.24 -12.68
N GLY A 119 3.99 -8.52 -13.81
CA GLY A 119 3.44 -9.35 -14.88
C GLY A 119 2.35 -8.66 -15.72
N ALA A 120 2.01 -7.40 -15.46
CA ALA A 120 1.00 -6.64 -16.20
C ALA A 120 1.51 -6.28 -17.61
N ALA A 121 0.88 -6.86 -18.62
CA ALA A 121 1.12 -6.60 -20.03
C ALA A 121 0.06 -5.67 -20.65
N GLY A 122 -1.08 -5.49 -19.98
CA GLY A 122 -2.15 -4.59 -20.40
C GLY A 122 -3.01 -4.13 -19.23
N LEU A 123 -3.55 -2.92 -19.36
CA LEU A 123 -4.47 -2.33 -18.39
C LEU A 123 -5.72 -1.87 -19.14
N ALA A 124 -6.89 -2.14 -18.56
CA ALA A 124 -8.14 -1.60 -19.06
C ALA A 124 -9.00 -1.14 -17.89
N PHE A 125 -9.65 -0.01 -18.06
CA PHE A 125 -10.63 0.52 -17.12
C PHE A 125 -12.01 0.38 -17.73
N THR A 126 -12.94 -0.21 -16.98
CA THR A 126 -14.31 -0.42 -17.44
C THR A 126 -15.29 0.06 -16.39
N GLN A 127 -16.45 0.53 -16.87
CA GLN A 127 -17.60 0.88 -16.04
C GLN A 127 -18.64 -0.23 -16.18
N THR A 128 -18.91 -0.95 -15.09
CA THR A 128 -19.95 -1.98 -15.09
C THR A 128 -21.34 -1.37 -14.97
N LYS A 129 -22.36 -2.17 -15.29
CA LYS A 129 -23.77 -1.84 -15.05
C LYS A 129 -24.13 -1.69 -13.56
N TYR A 130 -23.23 -2.08 -12.65
CA TYR A 130 -23.41 -2.00 -11.19
C TYR A 130 -22.70 -0.80 -10.56
N ALA A 131 -21.99 0.02 -11.35
CA ALA A 131 -21.32 1.21 -10.87
C ALA A 131 -22.32 2.13 -10.15
N GLN A 132 -22.06 2.39 -8.86
CA GLN A 132 -22.94 3.22 -8.04
C GLN A 132 -22.80 4.72 -8.33
N ASP A 133 -21.61 5.13 -8.81
CA ASP A 133 -21.36 6.50 -9.25
C ASP A 133 -21.80 6.65 -10.72
N LEU A 134 -22.85 7.44 -10.92
CA LEU A 134 -23.51 7.67 -12.21
C LEU A 134 -22.79 8.70 -13.09
N ALA A 135 -21.63 9.23 -12.65
CA ALA A 135 -20.78 10.03 -13.53
C ALA A 135 -20.38 9.18 -14.74
N LYS A 136 -20.93 9.54 -15.90
CA LYS A 136 -20.73 8.80 -17.16
C LYS A 136 -19.24 8.72 -17.49
N GLY A 137 -18.69 7.52 -17.54
CA GLY A 137 -17.29 7.27 -17.87
C GLY A 137 -16.34 7.10 -16.67
N ARG A 138 -16.84 7.08 -15.43
CA ARG A 138 -16.01 6.72 -14.27
C ARG A 138 -15.90 5.19 -14.14
N PRO A 139 -14.70 4.60 -14.22
CA PRO A 139 -14.55 3.15 -14.07
C PRO A 139 -14.73 2.71 -12.62
N ASP A 140 -15.33 1.55 -12.44
CA ASP A 140 -15.47 0.83 -11.16
C ASP A 140 -14.64 -0.46 -11.13
N ILE A 141 -14.08 -0.88 -12.27
CA ILE A 141 -13.17 -2.02 -12.39
C ILE A 141 -11.92 -1.63 -13.18
N GLU A 142 -10.77 -2.00 -12.62
CA GLU A 142 -9.49 -2.08 -13.32
C GLU A 142 -9.20 -3.54 -13.66
N LEU A 143 -8.96 -3.82 -14.95
CA LEU A 143 -8.52 -5.11 -15.45
C LEU A 143 -7.02 -5.06 -15.70
N VAL A 144 -6.28 -5.84 -14.92
CA VAL A 144 -4.85 -6.05 -15.11
C VAL A 144 -4.66 -7.35 -15.87
N MET A 145 -4.27 -7.26 -17.14
CA MET A 145 -3.98 -8.41 -17.97
C MET A 145 -2.49 -8.69 -17.88
N GLY A 146 -2.13 -9.89 -17.43
CA GLY A 146 -0.75 -10.29 -17.33
C GLY A 146 -0.46 -11.62 -18.01
N ALA A 147 0.78 -11.77 -18.46
CA ALA A 147 1.30 -13.05 -18.94
C ALA A 147 1.70 -13.96 -17.76
N GLY A 148 0.90 -13.96 -16.69
CA GLY A 148 1.16 -14.67 -15.44
C GLY A 148 -0.14 -15.25 -14.87
N SER A 149 -0.04 -16.37 -14.16
CA SER A 149 -1.18 -17.05 -13.54
C SER A 149 -0.71 -17.83 -12.32
N LEU A 150 -1.59 -18.08 -11.35
CA LEU A 150 -1.36 -19.04 -10.26
C LEU A 150 -1.08 -20.47 -10.76
N ALA A 151 -1.42 -20.76 -12.03
CA ALA A 151 -1.02 -22.00 -12.71
C ALA A 151 0.48 -22.06 -13.04
N GLY A 152 1.15 -20.90 -13.14
CA GLY A 152 2.60 -20.79 -13.35
C GLY A 152 3.42 -20.70 -12.05
N ASP A 153 2.79 -20.83 -10.89
CA ASP A 153 3.45 -20.87 -9.58
C ASP A 153 3.93 -22.30 -9.28
N LEU A 154 5.07 -22.70 -9.84
CA LEU A 154 5.59 -24.08 -9.77
C LEU A 154 6.31 -24.37 -8.45
N LEU A 155 6.94 -23.35 -7.85
CA LEU A 155 7.64 -23.40 -6.57
C LEU A 155 6.77 -22.95 -5.39
N GLY A 156 5.56 -22.45 -5.65
CA GLY A 156 4.62 -22.01 -4.59
C GLY A 156 4.97 -20.65 -3.98
N ILE A 157 5.86 -19.88 -4.62
CA ILE A 157 6.33 -18.59 -4.14
C ILE A 157 5.18 -17.59 -4.10
N ILE A 158 4.31 -17.59 -5.13
CA ILE A 158 3.20 -16.64 -5.21
C ILE A 158 2.13 -16.99 -4.17
N ARG A 159 1.79 -18.28 -4.01
CA ARG A 159 0.84 -18.73 -2.97
C ARG A 159 1.31 -18.45 -1.55
N SER A 160 2.61 -18.38 -1.31
CA SER A 160 3.15 -18.06 0.02
C SER A 160 2.94 -16.60 0.45
N MET A 161 2.61 -15.70 -0.49
CA MET A 161 2.40 -14.28 -0.26
C MET A 161 0.93 -13.85 -0.10
N LEU A 162 -0.01 -14.78 -0.37
CA LEU A 162 -1.46 -14.58 -0.26
C LEU A 162 -1.97 -15.03 1.12
#